data_AF-A0A3A9YWY8-F1
#
_entry.id   AF-A0A3A9YWY8-F1
#
_cell.length_a   1.000
_cell.length_b   1.000
_cell.length_c   1.000
_cell.angle_alpha   90.00
_cell.angle_beta   90.00
_cell.angle_gamma   90.00
#
_symmetry.space_group_name_H-M   'P 1'
#
loop_
_entity.id
_entity.type
_entity.pdbx_description
1 polymer ?
#
loop_
_entity_poly.entity_id
_entity_poly.type
_entity_poly.pdbx_seq_one_letter_code
_entity_poly.pdbx_strand_id
1 'polypeptide(L)'
;MFTPDDRPATRPRRRSRWLVAGGLAAGSLVVGAAGLAGVAAVAADRPAADRASLASRGADGGQDDRDDRERPDHGLDRRDAVDVPCDPAKLIAALVRANAEGGAHLRLASECHYELTDALAERDEYDGGIRDARETADSAENPGDAEAPPRDPAADRSGLPFVYHPITIDGEGATIARAAHAESFRLFTVRDGGELTLRHLTLANGRSTAEGGSLYVVHGGSAVIEHVTVAGNTSLSPDSGGGGMFNDGNMVVRDSTFVDNHATGAAGKGGGLLNGGVLTLASSTFRDNSAVAYGGGFGNYRGAAQVDHSVFADNTAGQGGGVASYSARTRVADSKVLGNTAQSGGGIANSDALIFLNGMEIRDNTATGNGGGIYTFQGLVPLDDSVVAGNTTVGDGGGIYAEKSNVLVRRTAVKHNGAVDPQSQGGGIFATQGQLSLFSSAVVGNRATLAPGGVLVDKARVKVDRTDITDNQPTNCAGSTVPVATCVG
;
A
#
# COMPACT_ATOMS: atom_id res chain seq x y z
N MET A 1 -29.97 37.43 66.08
CA MET A 1 -30.18 36.33 65.11
C MET A 1 -29.94 36.95 63.74
N PHE A 2 -28.80 36.85 63.05
CA PHE A 2 -27.60 36.02 63.11
C PHE A 2 -26.35 36.91 62.89
N THR A 3 -25.19 36.48 63.41
CA THR A 3 -23.80 36.70 62.95
C THR A 3 -23.09 35.33 63.03
N PRO A 4 -21.88 35.05 62.48
CA PRO A 4 -20.79 36.00 62.17
C PRO A 4 -19.85 35.71 60.95
N ASP A 5 -18.95 36.70 60.72
CA ASP A 5 -17.53 36.66 60.29
C ASP A 5 -17.12 35.99 58.94
N ASP A 6 -16.09 36.42 58.18
CA ASP A 6 -14.90 37.23 58.49
C ASP A 6 -14.22 37.82 57.20
N ARG A 7 -13.20 38.66 57.43
CA ARG A 7 -12.49 39.67 56.58
C ARG A 7 -11.66 39.23 55.33
N PRO A 8 -11.17 40.21 54.50
CA PRO A 8 -10.49 40.00 53.21
C PRO A 8 -8.95 40.23 53.23
N ALA A 9 -8.23 39.72 52.20
CA ALA A 9 -6.87 40.17 51.87
C ALA A 9 -6.46 39.92 50.39
N THR A 10 -5.65 40.84 49.87
CA THR A 10 -5.26 41.08 48.47
C THR A 10 -3.92 40.45 48.02
N ARG A 11 -3.70 40.42 46.67
CA ARG A 11 -2.45 40.40 45.84
C ARG A 11 -1.93 39.03 45.35
N PRO A 12 -1.02 38.95 44.33
CA PRO A 12 -0.74 39.79 43.14
C PRO A 12 -0.55 38.99 41.82
N ARG A 13 -0.39 39.71 40.68
CA ARG A 13 0.12 39.21 39.39
C ARG A 13 1.58 38.72 39.49
N ARG A 14 1.91 37.59 38.87
CA ARG A 14 3.29 37.26 38.43
C ARG A 14 3.32 36.41 37.16
N ARG A 15 4.23 36.81 36.27
CA ARG A 15 4.59 36.20 34.98
C ARG A 15 5.26 34.83 35.22
N SER A 16 4.86 33.79 34.50
CA SER A 16 5.56 32.51 34.44
C SER A 16 6.57 32.50 33.28
N ARG A 17 7.85 32.28 33.65
CA ARG A 17 8.93 31.90 32.74
C ARG A 17 8.83 30.38 32.56
N TRP A 18 8.85 29.90 31.33
CA TRP A 18 8.92 28.48 31.01
C TRP A 18 10.33 27.97 31.25
N LEU A 19 10.46 27.03 32.19
CA LEU A 19 11.59 26.13 32.34
C LEU A 19 11.20 24.82 31.64
N VAL A 20 11.99 24.42 30.65
CA VAL A 20 11.91 23.10 30.02
C VAL A 20 12.58 22.11 30.97
N ALA A 21 11.79 21.20 31.52
CA ALA A 21 12.27 20.00 32.19
C ALA A 21 11.61 18.80 31.48
N GLY A 22 12.44 17.84 31.10
CA GLY A 22 12.04 16.68 30.31
C GLY A 22 11.11 15.72 31.03
N GLY A 23 10.49 14.86 30.25
CA GLY A 23 9.72 13.74 30.75
C GLY A 23 8.96 13.00 29.66
N LEU A 24 9.42 11.76 29.43
CA LEU A 24 8.63 10.57 29.15
C LEU A 24 8.01 10.42 27.75
N ALA A 25 8.72 9.63 26.94
CA ALA A 25 8.16 8.88 25.82
C ALA A 25 7.13 7.88 26.36
N ALA A 26 5.86 8.09 26.03
CA ALA A 26 4.81 7.10 26.22
C ALA A 26 4.88 6.08 25.07
N GLY A 27 5.43 4.90 25.36
CA GLY A 27 5.29 3.73 24.52
C GLY A 27 3.87 3.17 24.69
N SER A 28 3.10 3.17 23.61
CA SER A 28 1.78 2.53 23.57
C SER A 28 1.97 1.03 23.41
N LEU A 29 1.81 0.30 24.52
CA LEU A 29 1.68 -1.15 24.58
C LEU A 29 0.31 -1.58 24.05
N VAL A 30 0.28 -2.30 22.95
CA VAL A 30 -0.89 -3.11 22.57
C VAL A 30 -0.73 -4.47 23.23
N VAL A 31 -1.66 -4.79 24.14
CA VAL A 31 -1.73 -6.08 24.84
C VAL A 31 -2.51 -7.06 23.97
N GLY A 32 -1.82 -7.99 23.31
CA GLY A 32 -2.44 -9.12 22.61
C GLY A 32 -2.69 -10.28 23.58
N ALA A 33 -3.95 -10.64 23.80
CA ALA A 33 -4.35 -11.79 24.60
C ALA A 33 -4.10 -13.11 23.83
N ALA A 34 -3.45 -14.06 24.50
CA ALA A 34 -3.06 -15.35 23.95
C ALA A 34 -4.24 -16.34 23.89
N GLY A 35 -4.53 -16.86 22.69
CA GLY A 35 -5.32 -18.06 22.47
C GLY A 35 -4.46 -19.13 21.80
N LEU A 36 -4.03 -20.14 22.55
CA LEU A 36 -3.28 -21.29 22.04
C LEU A 36 -4.26 -22.33 21.48
N ALA A 37 -4.26 -22.53 20.16
CA ALA A 37 -4.75 -23.74 19.53
C ALA A 37 -3.82 -24.12 18.38
N GLY A 38 -2.96 -25.12 18.61
CA GLY A 38 -2.10 -25.69 17.59
C GLY A 38 -2.91 -26.51 16.62
N VAL A 39 -2.78 -26.22 15.32
CA VAL A 39 -3.30 -27.07 14.25
C VAL A 39 -2.11 -27.58 13.44
N ALA A 40 -1.88 -28.88 13.53
CA ALA A 40 -0.86 -29.58 12.76
C ALA A 40 -1.29 -29.66 11.29
N ALA A 41 -0.54 -29.06 10.38
CA ALA A 41 -0.75 -29.21 8.95
C ALA A 41 -0.11 -30.53 8.46
N VAL A 42 -0.95 -31.46 8.02
CA VAL A 42 -0.54 -32.69 7.33
C VAL A 42 -0.18 -32.33 5.88
N ALA A 43 1.09 -32.50 5.53
CA ALA A 43 1.59 -32.38 4.18
C ALA A 43 1.12 -33.58 3.34
N ALA A 44 0.32 -33.33 2.31
CA ALA A 44 0.00 -34.31 1.29
C ALA A 44 0.96 -34.13 0.10
N ASP A 45 1.87 -35.08 -0.04
CA ASP A 45 2.77 -35.27 -1.18
C ASP A 45 1.98 -35.50 -2.48
N ARG A 46 2.29 -34.76 -3.54
CA ARG A 46 2.01 -35.18 -4.92
C ARG A 46 3.22 -34.91 -5.81
N PRO A 47 3.67 -35.90 -6.59
CA PRO A 47 4.96 -35.85 -7.27
C PRO A 47 4.91 -35.02 -8.55
N ALA A 48 6.07 -34.42 -8.85
CA ALA A 48 6.38 -33.73 -10.08
C ALA A 48 6.30 -34.66 -11.30
N ALA A 49 5.69 -34.17 -12.38
CA ALA A 49 5.75 -34.81 -13.69
C ALA A 49 6.86 -34.19 -14.55
N ASP A 50 7.52 -35.07 -15.28
CA ASP A 50 8.82 -34.94 -15.91
C ASP A 50 8.96 -33.87 -16.99
N ARG A 51 10.18 -33.29 -17.02
CA ARG A 51 10.77 -32.63 -18.18
C ARG A 51 11.22 -33.70 -19.18
N ALA A 52 10.72 -33.63 -20.41
CA ALA A 52 11.34 -34.27 -21.56
C ALA A 52 11.81 -33.23 -22.56
N SER A 53 13.10 -33.32 -22.87
CA SER A 53 13.88 -32.57 -23.85
C SER A 53 13.43 -32.80 -25.29
N LEU A 54 13.52 -31.78 -26.15
CA LEU A 54 13.87 -31.97 -27.55
C LEU A 54 14.86 -30.89 -27.98
N ALA A 55 16.03 -31.37 -28.42
CA ALA A 55 17.14 -30.60 -28.91
C ALA A 55 17.04 -30.34 -30.42
N SER A 56 17.68 -29.25 -30.79
CA SER A 56 18.08 -28.72 -32.10
C SER A 56 18.24 -29.70 -33.29
N ARG A 57 17.79 -29.22 -34.47
CA ARG A 57 18.53 -29.31 -35.74
C ARG A 57 18.34 -28.00 -36.52
N GLY A 58 19.45 -27.32 -36.85
CA GLY A 58 19.52 -26.34 -37.95
C GLY A 58 19.59 -27.06 -39.30
N ALA A 59 19.72 -26.43 -40.46
CA ALA A 59 19.77 -25.06 -40.94
C ALA A 59 19.42 -25.16 -42.46
N ASP A 60 18.88 -24.12 -43.10
CA ASP A 60 19.47 -23.51 -44.32
C ASP A 60 18.60 -22.36 -44.85
N GLY A 61 19.24 -21.44 -45.57
CA GLY A 61 18.74 -20.13 -45.96
C GLY A 61 17.70 -20.09 -47.09
N GLY A 62 17.00 -18.96 -47.14
CA GLY A 62 16.10 -18.56 -48.20
C GLY A 62 15.70 -17.10 -48.00
N GLN A 63 16.42 -16.22 -48.67
CA GLN A 63 16.21 -14.78 -48.74
C GLN A 63 15.10 -14.53 -49.76
N ASP A 64 13.99 -13.91 -49.34
CA ASP A 64 12.96 -13.42 -50.27
C ASP A 64 12.29 -12.18 -49.64
N ASP A 65 12.69 -11.01 -50.14
CA ASP A 65 12.09 -9.71 -49.89
C ASP A 65 10.66 -9.68 -50.44
N ARG A 66 9.63 -9.59 -49.58
CA ARG A 66 8.26 -9.23 -50.00
C ARG A 66 7.49 -8.46 -48.91
N ASP A 67 7.31 -7.17 -49.20
CA ASP A 67 6.19 -6.31 -48.83
C ASP A 67 5.58 -6.46 -47.42
N ASP A 68 6.05 -5.60 -46.52
CA ASP A 68 5.32 -5.15 -45.33
C ASP A 68 4.03 -4.43 -45.76
N ARG A 69 2.96 -5.21 -45.95
CA ARG A 69 1.59 -4.69 -45.86
C ARG A 69 1.14 -4.88 -44.43
N GLU A 70 1.14 -3.77 -43.70
CA GLU A 70 0.37 -3.56 -42.48
C GLU A 70 -0.97 -4.27 -42.60
N ARG A 71 -1.14 -5.35 -41.82
CA ARG A 71 -2.45 -5.95 -41.63
C ARG A 71 -3.23 -4.99 -40.74
N PRO A 72 -4.35 -4.42 -41.19
CA PRO A 72 -5.14 -3.53 -40.36
C PRO A 72 -5.63 -4.34 -39.17
N ASP A 73 -5.34 -3.83 -37.98
CA ASP A 73 -5.99 -4.25 -36.75
C ASP A 73 -7.51 -4.20 -36.98
N HIS A 74 -8.15 -5.37 -36.93
CA HIS A 74 -9.57 -5.49 -37.15
C HIS A 74 -10.27 -4.86 -35.96
N GLY A 75 -10.85 -3.69 -36.21
CA GLY A 75 -11.49 -2.85 -35.21
C GLY A 75 -12.46 -3.58 -34.30
N LEU A 76 -12.25 -3.36 -33.01
CA LEU A 76 -13.31 -3.29 -32.01
C LEU A 76 -13.70 -1.81 -31.85
N ASP A 77 -15.00 -1.57 -31.70
CA ASP A 77 -15.78 -0.42 -32.16
C ASP A 77 -15.26 1.01 -31.92
N ARG A 78 -14.98 1.71 -33.03
CA ARG A 78 -15.01 3.18 -33.09
C ARG A 78 -16.41 3.76 -33.35
N ARG A 79 -17.46 2.92 -33.51
CA ARG A 79 -18.78 3.38 -33.99
C ARG A 79 -19.86 3.56 -32.93
N ASP A 80 -19.64 3.17 -31.68
CA ASP A 80 -20.68 3.23 -30.61
C ASP A 80 -20.29 4.07 -29.37
N ALA A 81 -19.19 4.83 -29.42
CA ALA A 81 -18.82 5.74 -28.34
C ALA A 81 -19.74 6.97 -28.30
N VAL A 82 -20.32 7.27 -27.14
CA VAL A 82 -21.14 8.45 -26.89
C VAL A 82 -20.23 9.62 -26.49
N ASP A 83 -20.14 10.63 -27.36
CA ASP A 83 -19.38 11.84 -27.06
C ASP A 83 -20.11 12.66 -25.97
N VAL A 84 -19.38 13.02 -24.91
CA VAL A 84 -19.87 13.79 -23.77
C VAL A 84 -19.33 15.22 -23.88
N PRO A 85 -20.19 16.23 -24.10
CA PRO A 85 -19.77 17.63 -24.12
C PRO A 85 -19.07 18.05 -22.82
N CYS A 86 -18.28 19.13 -22.87
CA CYS A 86 -17.55 19.68 -21.73
C CYS A 86 -18.49 20.38 -20.72
N ASP A 87 -19.31 19.59 -20.04
CA ASP A 87 -20.33 20.00 -19.08
C ASP A 87 -20.57 18.87 -18.06
N PRO A 88 -20.34 19.09 -16.75
CA PRO A 88 -20.60 18.12 -15.69
C PRO A 88 -22.01 17.51 -15.73
N ALA A 89 -23.04 18.30 -16.05
CA ALA A 89 -24.41 17.82 -16.12
C ALA A 89 -24.61 16.84 -17.29
N LYS A 90 -23.85 17.01 -18.39
CA LYS A 90 -23.87 16.07 -19.52
C LYS A 90 -23.14 14.78 -19.20
N LEU A 91 -22.05 14.84 -18.44
CA LEU A 91 -21.38 13.65 -17.92
C LEU A 91 -22.32 12.84 -17.03
N ILE A 92 -22.98 13.49 -16.06
CA ILE A 92 -23.96 12.82 -15.19
C ILE A 92 -25.09 12.20 -16.02
N ALA A 93 -25.66 12.95 -16.96
CA ALA A 93 -26.74 12.43 -17.82
C ALA A 93 -26.31 11.23 -18.69
N ALA A 94 -25.06 11.22 -19.17
CA ALA A 94 -24.51 10.11 -19.93
C ALA A 94 -24.35 8.85 -19.08
N LEU A 95 -23.86 9.00 -17.83
CA LEU A 95 -23.72 7.88 -16.88
C LEU A 95 -25.08 7.31 -16.46
N VAL A 96 -26.07 8.17 -16.18
CA VAL A 96 -27.45 7.73 -15.88
C VAL A 96 -28.01 6.92 -17.05
N ARG A 97 -27.82 7.39 -18.28
CA ARG A 97 -28.26 6.67 -19.48
C ARG A 97 -27.55 5.33 -19.63
N ALA A 98 -26.23 5.32 -19.47
CA ALA A 98 -25.44 4.09 -19.55
C ALA A 98 -25.95 3.02 -18.57
N ASN A 99 -26.23 3.41 -17.32
CA ASN A 99 -26.82 2.49 -16.35
C ASN A 99 -28.22 2.01 -16.73
N ALA A 100 -29.04 2.86 -17.36
CA ALA A 100 -30.39 2.48 -17.79
C ALA A 100 -30.41 1.58 -19.03
N GLU A 101 -29.38 1.67 -19.87
CA GLU A 101 -29.28 0.97 -21.16
C GLU A 101 -28.40 -0.29 -21.10
N GLY A 102 -27.87 -0.62 -19.92
CA GLY A 102 -27.06 -1.84 -19.70
C GLY A 102 -25.56 -1.68 -19.93
N GLY A 103 -25.08 -0.44 -20.05
CA GLY A 103 -23.68 -0.08 -20.23
C GLY A 103 -23.46 0.97 -21.32
N ALA A 104 -22.26 1.55 -21.39
CA ALA A 104 -21.88 2.45 -22.49
C ALA A 104 -20.37 2.61 -22.62
N HIS A 105 -19.95 3.01 -23.82
CA HIS A 105 -18.63 3.62 -24.03
C HIS A 105 -18.80 5.13 -24.14
N LEU A 106 -18.20 5.89 -23.24
CA LEU A 106 -18.26 7.34 -23.18
C LEU A 106 -16.91 7.93 -23.62
N ARG A 107 -16.95 8.93 -24.50
CA ARG A 107 -15.78 9.74 -24.85
C ARG A 107 -15.95 11.14 -24.31
N LEU A 108 -15.07 11.56 -23.42
CA LEU A 108 -15.11 12.91 -22.87
C LEU A 108 -14.55 13.93 -23.87
N ALA A 109 -14.98 15.18 -23.73
CA ALA A 109 -14.42 16.28 -24.49
C ALA A 109 -12.93 16.42 -24.13
N SER A 110 -12.07 16.45 -25.16
CA SER A 110 -10.61 16.47 -24.99
C SER A 110 -10.15 17.63 -24.11
N GLU A 111 -9.25 17.33 -23.16
CA GLU A 111 -8.64 18.28 -22.22
C GLU A 111 -9.67 19.10 -21.39
N CYS A 112 -10.93 18.65 -21.32
CA CYS A 112 -11.98 19.34 -20.59
C CYS A 112 -11.83 19.15 -19.07
N HIS A 113 -12.22 20.17 -18.30
CA HIS A 113 -12.34 20.08 -16.85
C HIS A 113 -13.82 19.95 -16.44
N TYR A 114 -14.22 18.75 -16.03
CA TYR A 114 -15.53 18.44 -15.46
C TYR A 114 -15.49 18.66 -13.94
N GLU A 115 -15.87 19.86 -13.50
CA GLU A 115 -15.91 20.22 -12.08
C GLU A 115 -17.27 19.88 -11.44
N LEU A 116 -17.26 18.98 -10.45
CA LEU A 116 -18.45 18.56 -9.69
C LEU A 116 -18.60 19.43 -8.44
N THR A 117 -19.78 20.01 -8.24
CA THR A 117 -20.07 20.92 -7.12
C THR A 117 -20.91 20.30 -6.01
N ASP A 118 -21.65 19.25 -6.31
CA ASP A 118 -22.66 18.68 -5.42
C ASP A 118 -22.57 17.16 -5.40
N ALA A 119 -22.88 16.56 -4.24
CA ALA A 119 -23.09 15.12 -4.17
C ALA A 119 -24.46 14.76 -4.78
N LEU A 120 -24.54 13.63 -5.46
CA LEU A 120 -25.82 13.08 -5.86
C LEU A 120 -26.52 12.44 -4.65
N ALA A 121 -27.77 12.82 -4.43
CA ALA A 121 -28.63 12.24 -3.40
C ALA A 121 -29.19 10.88 -3.87
N GLU A 122 -28.33 9.95 -4.25
CA GLU A 122 -28.71 8.55 -4.43
C GLU A 122 -28.76 7.91 -3.04
N ARG A 123 -29.97 7.57 -2.56
CA ARG A 123 -30.11 6.82 -1.31
C ARG A 123 -29.54 5.43 -1.55
N ASP A 124 -28.59 5.02 -0.71
CA ASP A 124 -28.17 3.63 -0.58
C ASP A 124 -29.36 2.81 -0.03
N GLU A 125 -30.31 2.47 -0.90
CA GLU A 125 -31.38 1.53 -0.59
C GLU A 125 -30.77 0.12 -0.57
N TYR A 126 -30.07 -0.14 0.53
CA TYR A 126 -29.49 -1.40 0.97
C TYR A 126 -30.43 -2.59 0.69
N ASP A 127 -30.01 -3.52 -0.18
CA ASP A 127 -30.81 -4.69 -0.61
C ASP A 127 -30.34 -6.04 -0.01
N GLY A 128 -29.26 -6.06 0.77
CA GLY A 128 -28.76 -7.27 1.44
C GLY A 128 -28.10 -8.29 0.49
N GLY A 129 -27.43 -7.84 -0.57
CA GLY A 129 -26.72 -8.70 -1.52
C GLY A 129 -25.61 -9.61 -0.94
N ILE A 130 -24.96 -10.40 -1.83
CA ILE A 130 -23.96 -11.47 -1.56
C ILE A 130 -22.88 -11.12 -0.52
N ARG A 131 -22.60 -9.82 -0.36
CA ARG A 131 -21.69 -9.25 0.63
C ARG A 131 -22.02 -9.64 2.07
N ASP A 132 -23.29 -9.64 2.48
CA ASP A 132 -23.66 -9.92 3.87
C ASP A 132 -23.53 -11.40 4.22
N ALA A 133 -23.72 -12.30 3.24
CA ALA A 133 -23.49 -13.73 3.45
C ALA A 133 -22.02 -14.04 3.73
N ARG A 134 -21.09 -13.30 3.09
CA ARG A 134 -19.65 -13.43 3.32
C ARG A 134 -19.18 -12.69 4.56
N GLU A 135 -19.65 -11.48 4.83
CA GLU A 135 -19.31 -10.76 6.08
C GLU A 135 -19.87 -11.49 7.31
N THR A 136 -21.04 -12.13 7.19
CA THR A 136 -21.59 -13.02 8.22
C THR A 136 -20.76 -14.30 8.35
N ALA A 137 -20.25 -14.86 7.25
CA ALA A 137 -19.36 -16.02 7.28
C ALA A 137 -17.98 -15.69 7.89
N ASP A 138 -17.37 -14.57 7.49
CA ASP A 138 -16.08 -14.09 8.01
C ASP A 138 -16.19 -13.72 9.50
N SER A 139 -17.31 -13.12 9.91
CA SER A 139 -17.63 -12.86 11.33
C SER A 139 -17.93 -14.14 12.12
N ALA A 140 -18.41 -15.20 11.47
CA ALA A 140 -18.64 -16.50 12.09
C ALA A 140 -17.34 -17.33 12.22
N GLU A 141 -16.39 -17.18 11.29
CA GLU A 141 -15.08 -17.84 11.36
C GLU A 141 -14.12 -17.16 12.33
N ASN A 142 -14.13 -15.81 12.46
CA ASN A 142 -13.26 -15.06 13.37
C ASN A 142 -14.03 -14.00 14.19
N PRO A 143 -14.78 -14.41 15.23
CA PRO A 143 -15.69 -13.52 15.98
C PRO A 143 -15.00 -12.45 16.84
N GLY A 144 -13.67 -12.44 16.95
CA GLY A 144 -12.89 -11.46 17.74
C GLY A 144 -12.35 -10.27 16.95
N ASP A 145 -12.31 -10.35 15.61
CA ASP A 145 -11.58 -9.39 14.74
C ASP A 145 -12.46 -8.81 13.61
N ALA A 146 -13.77 -9.02 13.69
CA ALA A 146 -14.76 -8.37 12.84
C ALA A 146 -14.86 -6.89 13.23
N GLU A 147 -13.87 -6.11 12.80
CA GLU A 147 -14.02 -4.66 12.66
C GLU A 147 -15.06 -4.47 11.55
N ALA A 148 -16.34 -4.46 11.95
CA ALA A 148 -17.41 -4.05 11.06
C ALA A 148 -17.10 -2.61 10.62
N PRO A 149 -16.88 -2.32 9.33
CA PRO A 149 -16.77 -0.94 8.92
C PRO A 149 -18.06 -0.24 9.35
N PRO A 150 -18.01 0.89 10.07
CA PRO A 150 -19.21 1.66 10.32
C PRO A 150 -19.65 2.26 8.97
N ARG A 151 -20.46 1.49 8.23
CA ARG A 151 -21.22 2.02 7.11
C ARG A 151 -22.30 2.89 7.70
N ASP A 152 -22.04 4.19 7.73
CA ASP A 152 -23.11 5.18 7.74
C ASP A 152 -23.49 5.43 6.27
N PRO A 153 -24.62 4.90 5.77
CA PRO A 153 -25.07 5.14 4.40
C PRO A 153 -25.31 6.63 4.12
N ALA A 154 -25.46 7.48 5.16
CA ALA A 154 -25.56 8.93 5.00
C ALA A 154 -24.21 9.61 4.71
N ALA A 155 -23.08 8.92 4.98
CA ALA A 155 -21.72 9.40 4.78
C ALA A 155 -21.05 8.91 3.48
N ASP A 156 -21.67 7.96 2.77
CA ASP A 156 -21.18 7.46 1.48
C ASP A 156 -21.77 8.26 0.31
N ARG A 157 -21.24 9.46 0.09
CA ARG A 157 -21.67 10.38 -0.98
C ARG A 157 -20.77 10.30 -2.18
N SER A 158 -21.37 10.23 -3.37
CA SER A 158 -20.69 10.28 -4.68
C SER A 158 -21.16 11.47 -5.51
N GLY A 159 -20.24 12.10 -6.24
CA GLY A 159 -20.53 13.21 -7.16
C GLY A 159 -21.05 12.74 -8.53
N LEU A 160 -20.80 11.48 -8.90
CA LEU A 160 -21.34 10.84 -10.11
C LEU A 160 -22.21 9.64 -9.74
N PRO A 161 -23.15 9.24 -10.63
CA PRO A 161 -24.04 8.11 -10.38
C PRO A 161 -23.24 6.84 -10.11
N PHE A 162 -23.78 5.95 -9.27
CA PHE A 162 -23.14 4.66 -9.04
C PHE A 162 -23.07 3.85 -10.34
N VAL A 163 -21.99 3.09 -10.53
CA VAL A 163 -21.79 2.24 -11.70
C VAL A 163 -22.32 0.84 -11.40
N TYR A 164 -23.38 0.43 -12.10
CA TYR A 164 -24.04 -0.88 -11.96
C TYR A 164 -23.86 -1.78 -13.19
N HIS A 165 -23.52 -1.17 -14.33
CA HIS A 165 -23.32 -1.86 -15.60
C HIS A 165 -21.92 -1.55 -16.16
N PRO A 166 -21.47 -2.27 -17.20
CA PRO A 166 -20.20 -2.00 -17.84
C PRO A 166 -20.14 -0.61 -18.47
N ILE A 167 -19.30 0.27 -17.93
CA ILE A 167 -19.08 1.62 -18.45
C ILE A 167 -17.60 1.80 -18.73
N THR A 168 -17.28 2.18 -19.97
CA THR A 168 -15.93 2.62 -20.36
C THR A 168 -15.93 4.13 -20.55
N ILE A 169 -14.94 4.82 -20.00
CA ILE A 169 -14.74 6.26 -20.16
C ILE A 169 -13.35 6.51 -20.73
N ASP A 170 -13.30 6.96 -21.99
CA ASP A 170 -12.10 7.52 -22.60
C ASP A 170 -12.07 9.03 -22.37
N GLY A 171 -11.06 9.48 -21.64
CA GLY A 171 -10.93 10.85 -21.16
C GLY A 171 -10.40 11.86 -22.17
N GLU A 172 -9.59 11.43 -23.14
CA GLU A 172 -8.91 12.34 -24.09
C GLU A 172 -8.18 13.50 -23.38
N GLY A 173 -7.55 13.22 -22.22
CA GLY A 173 -6.84 14.19 -21.38
C GLY A 173 -7.73 14.96 -20.38
N ALA A 174 -9.04 14.69 -20.35
CA ALA A 174 -9.97 15.37 -19.46
C ALA A 174 -9.65 15.17 -17.97
N THR A 175 -10.09 16.12 -17.16
CA THR A 175 -10.06 16.06 -15.70
C THR A 175 -11.49 16.00 -15.16
N ILE A 176 -11.77 15.04 -14.30
CA ILE A 176 -12.97 15.00 -13.45
C ILE A 176 -12.52 15.36 -12.04
N ALA A 177 -13.03 16.46 -11.52
CA ALA A 177 -12.60 16.98 -10.24
C ALA A 177 -13.77 17.40 -9.36
N ARG A 178 -13.62 17.25 -8.05
CA ARG A 178 -14.51 17.90 -7.09
C ARG A 178 -14.08 19.36 -6.87
N ALA A 179 -15.03 20.28 -6.85
CA ALA A 179 -14.78 21.69 -6.56
C ALA A 179 -14.31 21.90 -5.12
N ALA A 180 -13.37 22.83 -4.91
CA ALA A 180 -12.79 23.06 -3.59
C ALA A 180 -13.83 23.45 -2.51
N HIS A 181 -14.86 24.21 -2.91
CA HIS A 181 -15.92 24.73 -2.05
C HIS A 181 -17.12 23.79 -1.90
N ALA A 182 -17.13 22.66 -2.61
CA ALA A 182 -18.20 21.67 -2.53
C ALA A 182 -18.27 21.04 -1.13
N GLU A 183 -19.35 20.33 -0.83
CA GLU A 183 -19.36 19.39 0.30
C GLU A 183 -18.38 18.21 0.06
N SER A 184 -18.15 17.36 1.06
CA SER A 184 -17.28 16.19 0.89
C SER A 184 -18.03 15.07 0.15
N PHE A 185 -17.52 14.64 -1.00
CA PHE A 185 -17.92 13.44 -1.72
C PHE A 185 -16.75 12.85 -2.52
N ARG A 186 -16.84 11.55 -2.81
CA ARG A 186 -15.97 10.87 -3.80
C ARG A 186 -16.51 11.06 -5.21
N LEU A 187 -15.72 10.78 -6.24
CA LEU A 187 -16.16 10.96 -7.63
C LEU A 187 -16.95 9.76 -8.14
N PHE A 188 -16.48 8.54 -7.88
CA PHE A 188 -17.05 7.29 -8.39
C PHE A 188 -17.27 6.25 -7.29
N THR A 189 -18.35 5.48 -7.43
CA THR A 189 -18.58 4.22 -6.71
C THR A 189 -18.99 3.15 -7.71
N VAL A 190 -18.34 1.99 -7.68
CA VAL A 190 -18.64 0.82 -8.51
C VAL A 190 -19.15 -0.30 -7.61
N ARG A 191 -20.34 -0.83 -7.88
CA ARG A 191 -20.99 -1.83 -7.01
C ARG A 191 -21.99 -2.71 -7.75
N ASP A 192 -22.52 -3.70 -7.06
CA ASP A 192 -23.61 -4.58 -7.51
C ASP A 192 -23.36 -5.22 -8.89
N GLY A 193 -22.11 -5.62 -9.14
CA GLY A 193 -21.67 -6.23 -10.41
C GLY A 193 -21.23 -5.24 -11.48
N GLY A 194 -21.23 -3.94 -11.19
CA GLY A 194 -20.75 -2.91 -12.12
C GLY A 194 -19.29 -3.08 -12.51
N GLU A 195 -18.97 -2.65 -13.73
CA GLU A 195 -17.62 -2.69 -14.29
C GLU A 195 -17.27 -1.30 -14.82
N LEU A 196 -16.18 -0.72 -14.32
CA LEU A 196 -15.75 0.62 -14.74
C LEU A 196 -14.37 0.55 -15.39
N THR A 197 -14.26 0.98 -16.65
CA THR A 197 -12.96 1.19 -17.30
C THR A 197 -12.71 2.69 -17.47
N LEU A 198 -11.61 3.19 -16.90
CA LEU A 198 -11.19 4.58 -17.04
C LEU A 198 -9.86 4.66 -17.81
N ARG A 199 -9.82 5.55 -18.81
CA ARG A 199 -8.64 5.76 -19.66
C ARG A 199 -8.34 7.21 -19.90
N HIS A 200 -7.05 7.58 -19.92
CA HIS A 200 -6.57 8.89 -20.38
C HIS A 200 -7.27 10.10 -19.72
N LEU A 201 -7.45 10.07 -18.40
CA LEU A 201 -8.06 11.16 -17.63
C LEU A 201 -7.39 11.38 -16.28
N THR A 202 -7.71 12.50 -15.66
CA THR A 202 -7.34 12.82 -14.29
C THR A 202 -8.55 12.77 -13.36
N LEU A 203 -8.44 12.05 -12.24
CA LEU A 203 -9.37 12.09 -11.11
C LEU A 203 -8.77 12.95 -10.00
N ALA A 204 -9.38 14.11 -9.73
CA ALA A 204 -8.78 15.10 -8.83
C ALA A 204 -9.68 15.57 -7.69
N ASN A 205 -9.04 15.90 -6.57
CA ASN A 205 -9.64 16.64 -5.44
C ASN A 205 -10.87 15.98 -4.79
N GLY A 206 -11.15 14.72 -5.10
CA GLY A 206 -12.18 13.92 -4.46
C GLY A 206 -11.92 13.88 -2.95
N ARG A 207 -12.98 14.05 -2.15
CA ARG A 207 -12.86 14.15 -0.69
C ARG A 207 -13.99 13.38 -0.04
N SER A 208 -13.72 12.19 0.46
CA SER A 208 -14.72 11.32 1.08
C SER A 208 -14.64 11.35 2.60
N THR A 209 -15.79 11.40 3.28
CA THR A 209 -15.89 11.14 4.73
C THR A 209 -15.81 9.65 5.07
N ALA A 210 -15.90 8.80 4.05
CA ALA A 210 -15.72 7.36 4.12
C ALA A 210 -14.51 6.97 3.23
N GLU A 211 -14.41 5.70 2.85
CA GLU A 211 -13.29 5.16 2.08
C GLU A 211 -13.18 5.81 0.70
N GLY A 212 -12.02 5.69 0.03
CA GLY A 212 -11.84 6.07 -1.37
C GLY A 212 -12.08 7.57 -1.65
N GLY A 213 -11.03 8.38 -1.66
CA GLY A 213 -11.18 9.82 -1.89
C GLY A 213 -11.76 10.16 -3.27
N SER A 214 -11.34 9.46 -4.32
CA SER A 214 -11.87 9.61 -5.68
C SER A 214 -12.78 8.46 -6.12
N LEU A 215 -12.39 7.22 -5.84
CA LEU A 215 -13.07 6.04 -6.38
C LEU A 215 -13.10 4.91 -5.35
N TYR A 216 -14.25 4.26 -5.25
CA TYR A 216 -14.43 3.05 -4.46
C TYR A 216 -15.02 1.93 -5.32
N VAL A 217 -14.30 0.80 -5.38
CA VAL A 217 -14.82 -0.45 -5.92
C VAL A 217 -15.31 -1.30 -4.76
N VAL A 218 -16.62 -1.42 -4.64
CA VAL A 218 -17.28 -2.26 -3.63
C VAL A 218 -17.04 -3.73 -3.96
N HIS A 219 -17.10 -4.60 -2.95
CA HIS A 219 -17.14 -6.04 -3.16
C HIS A 219 -18.15 -6.46 -4.24
N GLY A 220 -17.70 -7.25 -5.21
CA GLY A 220 -18.49 -7.67 -6.37
C GLY A 220 -18.43 -6.73 -7.58
N GLY A 221 -17.96 -5.49 -7.41
CA GLY A 221 -17.65 -4.58 -8.51
C GLY A 221 -16.26 -4.82 -9.10
N SER A 222 -16.04 -4.32 -10.31
CA SER A 222 -14.72 -4.35 -10.95
C SER A 222 -14.31 -3.01 -11.56
N ALA A 223 -13.02 -2.70 -11.55
CA ALA A 223 -12.48 -1.52 -12.22
C ALA A 223 -11.17 -1.80 -12.96
N VAL A 224 -11.02 -1.17 -14.12
CA VAL A 224 -9.81 -1.12 -14.93
C VAL A 224 -9.38 0.34 -15.06
N ILE A 225 -8.19 0.67 -14.56
CA ILE A 225 -7.63 2.01 -14.49
C ILE A 225 -6.36 2.03 -15.34
N GLU A 226 -6.41 2.65 -16.52
CA GLU A 226 -5.32 2.60 -17.51
C GLU A 226 -4.95 4.02 -17.95
N HIS A 227 -3.69 4.43 -17.83
CA HIS A 227 -3.28 5.81 -18.18
C HIS A 227 -4.09 6.89 -17.46
N VAL A 228 -4.38 6.67 -16.17
CA VAL A 228 -5.13 7.63 -15.34
C VAL A 228 -4.19 8.31 -14.34
N THR A 229 -4.42 9.59 -14.10
CA THR A 229 -3.79 10.32 -13.00
C THR A 229 -4.78 10.49 -11.85
N VAL A 230 -4.44 10.04 -10.65
CA VAL A 230 -5.23 10.17 -9.43
C VAL A 230 -4.51 11.16 -8.51
N ALA A 231 -5.03 12.38 -8.40
CA ALA A 231 -4.31 13.51 -7.82
C ALA A 231 -5.07 14.26 -6.72
N GLY A 232 -4.41 14.56 -5.60
CA GLY A 232 -4.96 15.49 -4.60
C GLY A 232 -6.21 14.98 -3.88
N ASN A 233 -6.47 13.67 -3.90
CA ASN A 233 -7.69 13.11 -3.32
C ASN A 233 -7.49 12.80 -1.84
N THR A 234 -8.56 12.90 -1.05
CA THR A 234 -8.50 12.69 0.39
C THR A 234 -9.61 11.75 0.88
N SER A 235 -9.26 10.74 1.67
CA SER A 235 -10.20 10.00 2.51
C SER A 235 -10.05 10.43 3.97
N LEU A 236 -11.18 10.78 4.58
CA LEU A 236 -11.29 11.14 6.00
C LEU A 236 -11.82 9.98 6.85
N SER A 237 -12.00 8.78 6.28
CA SER A 237 -12.56 7.63 6.98
C SER A 237 -11.78 7.37 8.28
N PRO A 238 -12.43 7.38 9.46
CA PRO A 238 -11.73 7.24 10.73
C PRO A 238 -11.04 5.88 10.87
N ASP A 239 -11.62 4.82 10.29
CA ASP A 239 -11.24 3.42 10.54
C ASP A 239 -10.64 2.72 9.29
N SER A 240 -10.60 3.42 8.15
CA SER A 240 -10.18 2.86 6.86
C SER A 240 -9.33 3.85 6.06
N GLY A 241 -9.39 3.87 4.72
CA GLY A 241 -8.64 4.83 3.91
C GLY A 241 -8.81 4.67 2.40
N GLY A 242 -7.70 4.69 1.66
CA GLY A 242 -7.70 4.80 0.21
C GLY A 242 -7.79 6.25 -0.22
N GLY A 243 -6.82 7.08 0.20
CA GLY A 243 -6.85 8.53 -0.03
C GLY A 243 -7.13 8.89 -1.49
N GLY A 244 -6.51 8.17 -2.43
CA GLY A 244 -6.87 8.16 -3.84
C GLY A 244 -8.04 7.22 -4.12
N MET A 245 -7.80 5.92 -3.98
CA MET A 245 -8.76 4.87 -4.31
C MET A 245 -8.84 3.81 -3.23
N PHE A 246 -10.04 3.22 -3.07
CA PHE A 246 -10.24 2.01 -2.28
C PHE A 246 -10.78 0.89 -3.17
N ASN A 247 -10.14 -0.28 -3.10
CA ASN A 247 -10.58 -1.50 -3.77
C ASN A 247 -10.99 -2.57 -2.77
N ASP A 248 -12.27 -2.91 -2.71
CA ASP A 248 -12.84 -4.05 -1.97
C ASP A 248 -13.43 -5.12 -2.94
N GLY A 249 -13.39 -4.83 -4.24
CA GLY A 249 -13.77 -5.74 -5.33
C GLY A 249 -12.56 -6.24 -6.10
N ASN A 250 -12.62 -6.15 -7.43
CA ASN A 250 -11.52 -6.50 -8.33
C ASN A 250 -11.01 -5.24 -9.05
N MET A 251 -9.71 -4.98 -8.98
CA MET A 251 -9.13 -3.82 -9.65
C MET A 251 -7.89 -4.19 -10.44
N VAL A 252 -7.81 -3.66 -11.65
CA VAL A 252 -6.60 -3.65 -12.48
C VAL A 252 -6.16 -2.21 -12.66
N VAL A 253 -4.90 -1.92 -12.35
CA VAL A 253 -4.30 -0.60 -12.52
C VAL A 253 -3.04 -0.74 -13.36
N ARG A 254 -2.96 -0.01 -14.48
CA ARG A 254 -1.82 -0.04 -15.39
C ARG A 254 -1.44 1.36 -15.85
N ASP A 255 -0.14 1.58 -16.00
CA ASP A 255 0.42 2.78 -16.62
C ASP A 255 -0.16 4.09 -16.05
N SER A 256 -0.45 4.09 -14.75
CA SER A 256 -1.18 5.15 -14.06
C SER A 256 -0.33 5.83 -12.98
N THR A 257 -0.73 7.04 -12.60
CA THR A 257 0.00 7.84 -11.60
C THR A 257 -0.92 8.21 -10.44
N PHE A 258 -0.47 7.94 -9.22
CA PHE A 258 -1.12 8.33 -7.97
C PHE A 258 -0.23 9.35 -7.28
N VAL A 259 -0.68 10.59 -7.18
CA VAL A 259 0.12 11.70 -6.65
C VAL A 259 -0.63 12.51 -5.61
N ASP A 260 0.05 12.84 -4.50
CA ASP A 260 -0.48 13.77 -3.50
C ASP A 260 -1.86 13.37 -2.96
N ASN A 261 -2.09 12.07 -2.76
CA ASN A 261 -3.33 11.57 -2.18
C ASN A 261 -3.15 11.25 -0.68
N HIS A 262 -4.20 11.47 0.10
CA HIS A 262 -4.11 11.49 1.56
C HIS A 262 -5.20 10.66 2.25
N ALA A 263 -4.80 9.67 3.05
CA ALA A 263 -5.68 8.99 4.01
C ALA A 263 -5.47 9.61 5.39
N THR A 264 -6.26 10.63 5.74
CA THR A 264 -6.04 11.49 6.91
C THR A 264 -6.87 11.10 8.14
N GLY A 265 -7.72 10.08 8.04
CA GLY A 265 -8.44 9.54 9.19
C GLY A 265 -7.51 8.96 10.24
N ALA A 266 -8.01 8.77 11.46
CA ALA A 266 -7.19 8.35 12.60
C ALA A 266 -6.47 7.01 12.37
N ALA A 267 -7.12 6.07 11.69
CA ALA A 267 -6.55 4.81 11.23
C ALA A 267 -6.30 4.80 9.72
N GLY A 268 -6.08 5.96 9.09
CA GLY A 268 -5.93 6.16 7.64
C GLY A 268 -4.96 5.19 6.97
N LYS A 269 -5.44 4.35 6.05
CA LYS A 269 -4.65 3.30 5.35
C LYS A 269 -4.56 3.62 3.85
N GLY A 270 -3.45 3.33 3.18
CA GLY A 270 -3.35 3.43 1.71
C GLY A 270 -3.56 4.87 1.20
N GLY A 271 -2.55 5.73 1.30
CA GLY A 271 -2.66 7.14 0.90
C GLY A 271 -2.99 7.29 -0.58
N GLY A 272 -2.25 6.61 -1.45
CA GLY A 272 -2.58 6.50 -2.88
C GLY A 272 -3.70 5.50 -3.12
N LEU A 273 -3.48 4.25 -2.74
CA LEU A 273 -4.45 3.17 -2.93
C LEU A 273 -4.49 2.23 -1.73
N LEU A 274 -5.71 1.92 -1.28
CA LEU A 274 -5.97 0.85 -0.32
C LEU A 274 -6.62 -0.33 -1.04
N ASN A 275 -6.10 -1.54 -0.82
CA ASN A 275 -6.66 -2.79 -1.32
C ASN A 275 -7.12 -3.69 -0.17
N GLY A 276 -8.42 -3.95 -0.13
CA GLY A 276 -9.07 -5.03 0.62
C GLY A 276 -9.55 -6.21 -0.24
N GLY A 277 -9.63 -6.02 -1.56
CA GLY A 277 -10.04 -7.03 -2.52
C GLY A 277 -8.88 -7.69 -3.27
N VAL A 278 -9.07 -7.92 -4.58
CA VAL A 278 -8.07 -8.44 -5.50
C VAL A 278 -7.54 -7.32 -6.37
N LEU A 279 -6.21 -7.13 -6.40
CA LEU A 279 -5.55 -6.09 -7.17
C LEU A 279 -4.46 -6.68 -8.09
N THR A 280 -4.47 -6.26 -9.35
CA THR A 280 -3.31 -6.31 -10.25
C THR A 280 -2.84 -4.90 -10.55
N LEU A 281 -1.60 -4.59 -10.20
CA LEU A 281 -0.97 -3.29 -10.41
C LEU A 281 0.28 -3.44 -11.26
N ALA A 282 0.37 -2.73 -12.37
CA ALA A 282 1.53 -2.79 -13.26
C ALA A 282 1.97 -1.40 -13.74
N SER A 283 3.27 -1.22 -13.95
CA SER A 283 3.84 -0.05 -14.64
C SER A 283 3.38 1.32 -14.12
N SER A 284 3.08 1.42 -12.83
CA SER A 284 2.42 2.60 -12.25
C SER A 284 3.30 3.30 -11.23
N THR A 285 3.04 4.59 -11.00
CA THR A 285 3.84 5.42 -10.08
C THR A 285 2.97 5.95 -8.94
N PHE A 286 3.45 5.81 -7.70
CA PHE A 286 2.86 6.35 -6.48
C PHE A 286 3.86 7.31 -5.86
N ARG A 287 3.55 8.62 -5.87
CA ARG A 287 4.43 9.67 -5.37
C ARG A 287 3.75 10.65 -4.43
N ASP A 288 4.47 11.11 -3.40
CA ASP A 288 3.98 12.12 -2.43
C ASP A 288 2.65 11.76 -1.75
N ASN A 289 2.26 10.50 -1.73
CA ASN A 289 1.03 10.09 -1.06
C ASN A 289 1.27 9.90 0.43
N SER A 290 0.23 10.11 1.24
CA SER A 290 0.35 9.99 2.69
C SER A 290 -0.80 9.25 3.36
N ALA A 291 -0.48 8.51 4.42
CA ALA A 291 -1.43 7.78 5.24
C ALA A 291 -1.08 7.95 6.72
N VAL A 292 -2.07 8.10 7.61
CA VAL A 292 -1.79 8.21 9.05
C VAL A 292 -1.27 6.91 9.63
N ALA A 293 -1.89 5.77 9.28
CA ALA A 293 -1.56 4.47 9.85
C ALA A 293 -0.52 3.73 9.01
N TYR A 294 -0.85 3.32 7.78
CA TYR A 294 0.08 2.52 6.98
C TYR A 294 -0.16 2.58 5.47
N GLY A 295 0.92 2.37 4.71
CA GLY A 295 0.91 2.34 3.25
C GLY A 295 0.71 3.73 2.66
N GLY A 296 1.72 4.58 2.71
CA GLY A 296 1.63 5.95 2.20
C GLY A 296 1.30 5.96 0.71
N GLY A 297 2.07 5.20 -0.08
CA GLY A 297 1.75 4.92 -1.48
C GLY A 297 0.63 3.90 -1.61
N PHE A 298 0.90 2.68 -1.16
CA PHE A 298 0.01 1.53 -1.30
C PHE A 298 -0.14 0.73 -0.01
N GLY A 299 -1.37 0.45 0.38
CA GLY A 299 -1.71 -0.46 1.48
C GLY A 299 -2.50 -1.67 0.98
N ASN A 300 -2.01 -2.88 1.29
CA ASN A 300 -2.77 -4.12 1.12
C ASN A 300 -3.19 -4.64 2.50
N TYR A 301 -4.50 -4.72 2.75
CA TYR A 301 -5.06 -5.09 4.04
C TYR A 301 -6.12 -6.16 3.85
N ARG A 302 -5.89 -7.37 4.38
CA ARG A 302 -6.80 -8.53 4.20
C ARG A 302 -7.13 -8.90 2.74
N GLY A 303 -6.39 -8.33 1.78
CA GLY A 303 -6.56 -8.55 0.34
C GLY A 303 -5.43 -9.36 -0.30
N ALA A 304 -5.56 -9.55 -1.62
CA ALA A 304 -4.54 -10.15 -2.48
C ALA A 304 -4.07 -9.12 -3.51
N ALA A 305 -2.76 -8.92 -3.62
CA ALA A 305 -2.18 -7.97 -4.56
C ALA A 305 -1.00 -8.56 -5.32
N GLN A 306 -0.98 -8.33 -6.63
CA GLN A 306 0.16 -8.53 -7.50
C GLN A 306 0.61 -7.18 -8.06
N VAL A 307 1.84 -6.81 -7.77
CA VAL A 307 2.46 -5.54 -8.17
C VAL A 307 3.69 -5.83 -9.01
N ASP A 308 3.81 -5.15 -10.14
CA ASP A 308 4.85 -5.40 -11.14
C ASP A 308 5.32 -4.08 -11.77
N HIS A 309 6.64 -3.93 -12.01
CA HIS A 309 7.23 -2.77 -12.71
C HIS A 309 6.78 -1.39 -12.20
N SER A 310 6.51 -1.23 -10.90
CA SER A 310 5.92 -0.02 -10.34
C SER A 310 6.91 0.75 -9.46
N VAL A 311 6.65 2.04 -9.24
CA VAL A 311 7.50 2.94 -8.45
C VAL A 311 6.70 3.53 -7.30
N PHE A 312 7.21 3.37 -6.07
CA PHE A 312 6.69 4.00 -4.86
C PHE A 312 7.75 4.96 -4.33
N ALA A 313 7.55 6.27 -4.55
CA ALA A 313 8.53 7.29 -4.24
C ALA A 313 8.00 8.37 -3.28
N ASP A 314 8.82 8.83 -2.34
CA ASP A 314 8.52 10.03 -1.51
C ASP A 314 7.18 9.96 -0.74
N ASN A 315 6.68 8.76 -0.48
CA ASN A 315 5.43 8.58 0.25
C ASN A 315 5.68 8.54 1.76
N THR A 316 4.67 8.94 2.54
CA THR A 316 4.78 9.04 4.00
C THR A 316 3.70 8.25 4.72
N ALA A 317 4.05 7.46 5.75
CA ALA A 317 3.06 6.79 6.58
C ALA A 317 3.48 6.56 8.04
N GLY A 318 2.56 6.10 8.90
CA GLY A 318 2.94 5.50 10.17
C GLY A 318 3.80 4.25 9.96
N GLN A 319 3.37 3.32 9.10
CA GLN A 319 4.11 2.10 8.78
C GLN A 319 4.11 1.83 7.27
N GLY A 320 5.28 1.54 6.69
CA GLY A 320 5.39 1.27 5.25
C GLY A 320 5.13 2.54 4.43
N GLY A 321 6.12 3.43 4.37
CA GLY A 321 5.97 4.72 3.67
C GLY A 321 5.56 4.50 2.22
N GLY A 322 6.27 3.61 1.51
CA GLY A 322 5.90 3.19 0.15
C GLY A 322 4.80 2.14 0.14
N VAL A 323 5.07 0.97 0.72
CA VAL A 323 4.18 -0.21 0.66
C VAL A 323 3.92 -0.79 2.05
N ALA A 324 2.67 -1.12 2.34
CA ALA A 324 2.26 -1.83 3.54
C ALA A 324 1.47 -3.10 3.20
N SER A 325 1.75 -4.20 3.89
CA SER A 325 1.04 -5.49 3.74
C SER A 325 0.63 -6.04 5.12
N TYR A 326 -0.67 -6.09 5.39
CA TYR A 326 -1.23 -6.43 6.71
C TYR A 326 -2.30 -7.50 6.61
N SER A 327 -2.09 -8.63 7.29
CA SER A 327 -2.99 -9.80 7.22
C SER A 327 -3.33 -10.21 5.78
N ALA A 328 -2.37 -10.03 4.87
CA ALA A 328 -2.59 -10.04 3.42
C ALA A 328 -1.59 -10.95 2.70
N ARG A 329 -1.86 -11.18 1.41
CA ARG A 329 -0.92 -11.83 0.48
C ARG A 329 -0.52 -10.84 -0.60
N THR A 330 0.77 -10.53 -0.64
CA THR A 330 1.31 -9.52 -1.56
C THR A 330 2.48 -10.09 -2.33
N ARG A 331 2.48 -9.90 -3.65
CA ARG A 331 3.65 -10.13 -4.49
C ARG A 331 4.05 -8.81 -5.12
N VAL A 332 5.31 -8.42 -4.97
CA VAL A 332 5.88 -7.24 -5.60
C VAL A 332 7.12 -7.68 -6.38
N ALA A 333 7.12 -7.41 -7.68
CA ALA A 333 8.20 -7.78 -8.58
C ALA A 333 8.70 -6.58 -9.38
N ASP A 334 10.00 -6.55 -9.66
CA ASP A 334 10.66 -5.63 -10.60
C ASP A 334 10.33 -4.15 -10.34
N SER A 335 10.17 -3.80 -9.06
CA SER A 335 9.62 -2.52 -8.63
C SER A 335 10.59 -1.74 -7.73
N LYS A 336 10.35 -0.43 -7.60
CA LYS A 336 11.20 0.48 -6.85
C LYS A 336 10.47 1.10 -5.67
N VAL A 337 11.13 1.15 -4.51
CA VAL A 337 10.63 1.79 -3.28
C VAL A 337 11.70 2.78 -2.82
N LEU A 338 11.50 4.06 -3.12
CA LEU A 338 12.53 5.10 -3.11
C LEU A 338 12.16 6.28 -2.19
N GLY A 339 13.05 6.74 -1.32
CA GLY A 339 12.85 8.02 -0.63
C GLY A 339 11.65 8.10 0.31
N ASN A 340 11.03 6.97 0.66
CA ASN A 340 9.80 6.98 1.46
C ASN A 340 10.13 7.13 2.96
N THR A 341 9.19 7.70 3.70
CA THR A 341 9.34 7.97 5.13
C THR A 341 8.25 7.30 5.95
N ALA A 342 8.61 6.62 7.05
CA ALA A 342 7.63 6.10 7.99
C ALA A 342 8.11 6.08 9.45
N GLN A 343 7.22 5.77 10.40
CA GLN A 343 7.66 5.40 11.75
C GLN A 343 8.27 3.99 11.77
N SER A 344 7.73 3.04 11.01
CA SER A 344 8.34 1.71 10.88
C SER A 344 8.28 1.22 9.44
N GLY A 345 9.38 0.68 8.93
CA GLY A 345 9.45 0.28 7.52
C GLY A 345 9.40 1.52 6.63
N GLY A 346 10.47 2.31 6.62
CA GLY A 346 10.53 3.55 5.83
C GLY A 346 10.06 3.33 4.40
N GLY A 347 10.55 2.26 3.78
CA GLY A 347 10.06 1.76 2.49
C GLY A 347 8.85 0.84 2.62
N ILE A 348 9.04 -0.32 3.24
CA ILE A 348 8.07 -1.42 3.28
C ILE A 348 7.77 -1.85 4.71
N ALA A 349 6.49 -2.03 5.04
CA ALA A 349 6.06 -2.68 6.27
C ALA A 349 5.22 -3.94 5.99
N ASN A 350 5.46 -5.01 6.75
CA ASN A 350 4.75 -6.27 6.65
C ASN A 350 4.35 -6.77 8.04
N SER A 351 3.05 -6.97 8.30
CA SER A 351 2.58 -7.50 9.58
C SER A 351 1.58 -8.62 9.40
N ASP A 352 1.83 -9.75 10.05
CA ASP A 352 0.95 -10.94 10.01
C ASP A 352 0.59 -11.34 8.57
N ALA A 353 1.52 -11.11 7.66
CA ALA A 353 1.31 -11.17 6.22
C ALA A 353 2.48 -11.87 5.51
N LEU A 354 2.17 -12.33 4.31
CA LEU A 354 3.14 -12.88 3.37
C LEU A 354 3.38 -11.87 2.26
N ILE A 355 4.62 -11.38 2.16
CA ILE A 355 5.05 -10.52 1.07
C ILE A 355 6.22 -11.17 0.33
N PHE A 356 6.01 -11.49 -0.96
CA PHE A 356 7.06 -11.94 -1.86
C PHE A 356 7.65 -10.74 -2.59
N LEU A 357 8.95 -10.57 -2.47
CA LEU A 357 9.71 -9.47 -3.07
C LEU A 357 10.74 -10.04 -4.04
N ASN A 358 10.68 -9.64 -5.30
CA ASN A 358 11.61 -10.10 -6.33
C ASN A 358 12.07 -8.94 -7.23
N GLY A 359 13.35 -8.86 -7.58
CA GLY A 359 13.82 -7.79 -8.49
C GLY A 359 13.67 -6.38 -7.92
N MET A 360 13.67 -6.22 -6.59
CA MET A 360 13.33 -4.95 -5.94
C MET A 360 14.52 -4.00 -5.84
N GLU A 361 14.27 -2.70 -6.00
CA GLU A 361 15.17 -1.62 -5.59
C GLU A 361 14.57 -0.84 -4.41
N ILE A 362 14.99 -1.15 -3.18
CA ILE A 362 14.49 -0.53 -1.94
C ILE A 362 15.58 0.41 -1.41
N ARG A 363 15.44 1.71 -1.68
CA ARG A 363 16.52 2.66 -1.46
C ARG A 363 16.14 3.98 -0.83
N ASP A 364 17.09 4.51 -0.07
CA ASP A 364 17.06 5.86 0.48
C ASP A 364 15.79 6.15 1.30
N ASN A 365 15.18 5.09 1.85
CA ASN A 365 14.00 5.22 2.69
C ASN A 365 14.43 5.50 4.15
N THR A 366 13.57 6.20 4.88
CA THR A 366 13.86 6.67 6.24
C THR A 366 12.78 6.20 7.22
N ALA A 367 13.18 5.56 8.31
CA ALA A 367 12.29 5.25 9.42
C ALA A 367 12.66 6.04 10.69
N THR A 368 11.68 6.64 11.36
CA THR A 368 11.89 7.28 12.68
C THR A 368 11.85 6.29 13.85
N GLY A 369 11.38 5.07 13.60
CA GLY A 369 11.49 3.90 14.47
C GLY A 369 12.37 2.84 13.80
N ASN A 370 11.88 1.61 13.62
CA ASN A 370 12.67 0.47 13.13
C ASN A 370 12.50 0.20 11.64
N GLY A 371 13.49 -0.43 11.01
CA GLY A 371 13.41 -0.90 9.64
C GLY A 371 13.44 0.24 8.63
N GLY A 372 14.62 0.80 8.34
CA GLY A 372 14.74 1.92 7.39
C GLY A 372 14.22 1.54 6.01
N GLY A 373 14.65 0.39 5.49
CA GLY A 373 14.15 -0.18 4.23
C GLY A 373 12.88 -1.00 4.45
N ILE A 374 13.00 -2.08 5.23
CA ILE A 374 11.94 -3.06 5.45
C ILE A 374 11.74 -3.27 6.95
N TYR A 375 10.49 -3.23 7.39
CA TYR A 375 10.06 -3.69 8.72
C TYR A 375 9.10 -4.87 8.56
N THR A 376 9.32 -5.94 9.33
CA THR A 376 8.39 -7.06 9.39
C THR A 376 8.11 -7.53 10.82
N PHE A 377 6.84 -7.77 11.12
CA PHE A 377 6.35 -8.30 12.39
C PHE A 377 5.44 -9.52 12.16
N GLN A 378 5.73 -10.66 12.81
CA GLN A 378 4.94 -11.89 12.64
C GLN A 378 4.70 -12.30 11.17
N GLY A 379 5.63 -11.93 10.28
CA GLY A 379 5.45 -12.02 8.84
C GLY A 379 6.40 -13.01 8.16
N LEU A 380 6.13 -13.29 6.89
CA LEU A 380 7.00 -14.07 6.01
C LEU A 380 7.44 -13.22 4.82
N VAL A 381 8.76 -13.06 4.67
CA VAL A 381 9.38 -12.19 3.67
C VAL A 381 10.45 -12.96 2.87
N PRO A 382 10.09 -13.58 1.74
CA PRO A 382 11.04 -13.99 0.73
C PRO A 382 11.47 -12.79 -0.11
N LEU A 383 12.75 -12.46 -0.07
CA LEU A 383 13.40 -11.36 -0.78
C LEU A 383 14.48 -11.93 -1.71
N ASP A 384 14.20 -11.84 -3.01
CA ASP A 384 14.97 -12.47 -4.07
C ASP A 384 15.50 -11.45 -5.08
N ASP A 385 16.74 -11.62 -5.53
CA ASP A 385 17.30 -10.86 -6.67
C ASP A 385 17.16 -9.34 -6.53
N SER A 386 17.36 -8.83 -5.31
CA SER A 386 16.98 -7.46 -4.94
C SER A 386 18.16 -6.65 -4.38
N VAL A 387 17.93 -5.35 -4.19
CA VAL A 387 18.85 -4.43 -3.52
C VAL A 387 18.10 -3.65 -2.43
N VAL A 388 18.63 -3.70 -1.21
CA VAL A 388 18.20 -2.87 -0.06
C VAL A 388 19.37 -1.97 0.30
N ALA A 389 19.33 -0.68 -0.07
CA ALA A 389 20.50 0.18 0.05
C ALA A 389 20.24 1.64 0.41
N GLY A 390 21.13 2.25 1.20
CA GLY A 390 21.03 3.66 1.56
C GLY A 390 19.89 3.98 2.52
N ASN A 391 19.20 2.97 3.05
CA ASN A 391 18.07 3.19 3.95
C ASN A 391 18.58 3.55 5.35
N THR A 392 17.85 4.44 6.03
CA THR A 392 18.24 4.93 7.35
C THR A 392 17.12 4.78 8.37
N THR A 393 17.49 4.56 9.63
CA THR A 393 16.54 4.36 10.72
C THR A 393 17.08 5.00 12.00
N VAL A 394 16.19 5.57 12.82
CA VAL A 394 16.53 6.07 14.18
C VAL A 394 16.38 4.95 15.23
N GLY A 395 15.65 3.88 14.93
CA GLY A 395 15.63 2.65 15.72
C GLY A 395 16.70 1.66 15.26
N ASP A 396 16.33 0.40 15.11
CA ASP A 396 17.23 -0.66 14.69
C ASP A 396 16.88 -1.20 13.29
N GLY A 397 17.81 -1.91 12.67
CA GLY A 397 17.57 -2.55 11.37
C GLY A 397 17.56 -1.54 10.23
N GLY A 398 18.67 -0.86 9.97
CA GLY A 398 18.72 0.20 8.95
C GLY A 398 18.25 -0.27 7.57
N GLY A 399 18.67 -1.46 7.15
CA GLY A 399 18.13 -2.11 5.96
C GLY A 399 16.85 -2.87 6.26
N ILE A 400 16.93 -3.87 7.13
CA ILE A 400 15.83 -4.79 7.45
C ILE A 400 15.72 -4.94 8.97
N TYR A 401 14.54 -4.69 9.52
CA TYR A 401 14.16 -5.09 10.88
C TYR A 401 13.11 -6.19 10.81
N ALA A 402 13.34 -7.29 11.51
CA ALA A 402 12.46 -8.46 11.51
C ALA A 402 12.20 -8.95 12.94
N GLU A 403 10.97 -8.83 13.41
CA GLU A 403 10.54 -9.34 14.71
C GLU A 403 9.49 -10.44 14.54
N LYS A 404 9.67 -11.56 15.23
CA LYS A 404 8.78 -12.73 15.14
C LYS A 404 8.53 -13.22 13.72
N SER A 405 9.43 -12.88 12.80
CA SER A 405 9.24 -13.01 11.36
C SER A 405 10.23 -14.00 10.76
N ASN A 406 9.85 -14.59 9.63
CA ASN A 406 10.70 -15.44 8.82
C ASN A 406 11.14 -14.65 7.59
N VAL A 407 12.43 -14.33 7.51
CA VAL A 407 13.03 -13.60 6.40
C VAL A 407 14.00 -14.50 5.65
N LEU A 408 13.79 -14.62 4.34
CA LEU A 408 14.67 -15.31 3.42
C LEU A 408 15.25 -14.27 2.45
N VAL A 409 16.57 -14.04 2.50
CA VAL A 409 17.28 -13.12 1.62
C VAL A 409 18.18 -13.91 0.69
N ARG A 410 17.87 -13.92 -0.60
CA ARG A 410 18.62 -14.70 -1.59
C ARG A 410 19.01 -13.87 -2.81
N ARG A 411 20.26 -14.02 -3.28
CA ARG A 411 20.81 -13.27 -4.42
C ARG A 411 20.57 -11.76 -4.30
N THR A 412 20.64 -11.25 -3.07
CA THR A 412 20.22 -9.89 -2.72
C THR A 412 21.34 -9.16 -2.02
N ALA A 413 21.48 -7.86 -2.30
CA ALA A 413 22.46 -6.99 -1.66
C ALA A 413 21.78 -6.07 -0.63
N VAL A 414 22.13 -6.22 0.65
CA VAL A 414 21.78 -5.31 1.75
C VAL A 414 22.99 -4.46 2.07
N LYS A 415 23.07 -3.24 1.53
CA LYS A 415 24.31 -2.45 1.54
C LYS A 415 24.13 -0.98 1.91
N HIS A 416 25.11 -0.41 2.60
CA HIS A 416 25.13 1.02 2.95
C HIS A 416 23.86 1.51 3.66
N ASN A 417 23.23 0.66 4.46
CA ASN A 417 22.12 1.08 5.31
C ASN A 417 22.64 1.56 6.68
N GLY A 418 21.88 2.43 7.34
CA GLY A 418 22.30 3.14 8.55
C GLY A 418 21.28 3.05 9.68
N ALA A 419 21.70 2.62 10.87
CA ALA A 419 20.93 2.76 12.11
C ALA A 419 21.63 3.82 12.99
N VAL A 420 21.07 5.03 13.03
CA VAL A 420 21.85 6.26 13.30
C VAL A 420 21.66 6.89 14.68
N ASP A 421 20.70 6.42 15.48
CA ASP A 421 20.52 6.93 16.86
C ASP A 421 21.65 6.42 17.77
N PRO A 422 21.99 7.13 18.86
CA PRO A 422 23.00 6.67 19.82
C PRO A 422 22.79 5.27 20.38
N GLN A 423 21.56 4.73 20.38
CA GLN A 423 21.27 3.37 20.87
C GLN A 423 21.00 2.35 19.75
N SER A 424 21.05 2.77 18.48
CA SER A 424 20.74 1.92 17.32
C SER A 424 21.76 0.82 17.07
N GLN A 425 21.26 -0.35 16.67
CA GLN A 425 22.02 -1.51 16.23
C GLN A 425 21.49 -2.09 14.90
N GLY A 426 22.23 -3.03 14.32
CA GLY A 426 21.78 -3.79 13.15
C GLY A 426 21.63 -2.91 11.90
N GLY A 427 22.67 -2.14 11.56
CA GLY A 427 22.65 -1.22 10.41
C GLY A 427 22.17 -1.88 9.11
N GLY A 428 22.62 -3.11 8.84
CA GLY A 428 22.15 -3.91 7.72
C GLY A 428 20.84 -4.63 8.04
N ILE A 429 20.91 -5.61 8.94
CA ILE A 429 19.79 -6.48 9.30
C ILE A 429 19.74 -6.63 10.82
N PHE A 430 18.55 -6.47 11.40
CA PHE A 430 18.24 -6.98 12.74
C PHE A 430 17.11 -8.00 12.65
N ALA A 431 17.36 -9.24 13.12
CA ALA A 431 16.35 -10.27 13.28
C ALA A 431 16.19 -10.68 14.75
N THR A 432 14.95 -10.66 15.25
CA THR A 432 14.60 -11.13 16.59
C THR A 432 13.38 -12.05 16.62
N GLN A 433 13.41 -13.06 17.51
CA GLN A 433 12.31 -14.00 17.78
C GLN A 433 11.73 -14.74 16.55
N GLY A 434 12.51 -14.96 15.49
CA GLY A 434 12.04 -15.57 14.24
C GLY A 434 13.11 -16.40 13.52
N GLN A 435 13.15 -16.32 12.20
CA GLN A 435 14.19 -16.95 11.38
C GLN A 435 14.75 -15.98 10.35
N LEU A 436 16.08 -15.90 10.27
CA LEU A 436 16.82 -15.23 9.21
C LEU A 436 17.58 -16.27 8.38
N SER A 437 17.35 -16.29 7.07
CA SER A 437 18.08 -17.16 6.15
C SER A 437 18.71 -16.35 5.02
N LEU A 438 20.03 -16.39 4.90
CA LEU A 438 20.81 -15.66 3.90
C LEU A 438 21.46 -16.66 2.93
N PHE A 439 21.21 -16.51 1.63
CA PHE A 439 21.71 -17.42 0.58
C PHE A 439 22.27 -16.68 -0.62
N SER A 440 23.56 -16.86 -0.93
CA SER A 440 24.18 -16.22 -2.12
C SER A 440 23.96 -14.70 -2.15
N SER A 441 24.01 -14.06 -0.98
CA SER A 441 23.66 -12.64 -0.78
C SER A 441 24.86 -11.83 -0.29
N ALA A 442 24.71 -10.52 -0.15
CA ALA A 442 25.74 -9.64 0.39
C ALA A 442 25.15 -8.69 1.45
N VAL A 443 25.77 -8.60 2.63
CA VAL A 443 25.45 -7.62 3.69
C VAL A 443 26.70 -6.77 3.93
N VAL A 444 26.82 -5.65 3.21
CA VAL A 444 28.11 -4.94 3.05
C VAL A 444 28.01 -3.45 3.34
N GLY A 445 28.99 -2.89 4.05
CA GLY A 445 29.11 -1.43 4.20
C GLY A 445 28.01 -0.79 5.05
N ASN A 446 27.26 -1.57 5.83
CA ASN A 446 26.19 -1.06 6.68
C ASN A 446 26.75 -0.49 7.99
N ARG A 447 26.04 0.49 8.55
CA ARG A 447 26.50 1.24 9.72
C ARG A 447 25.45 1.25 10.81
N ALA A 448 25.87 1.04 12.05
CA ALA A 448 25.08 1.32 13.23
C ALA A 448 25.92 2.12 14.23
N THR A 449 25.27 2.80 15.18
CA THR A 449 26.00 3.47 16.26
C THR A 449 26.57 2.46 17.25
N LEU A 450 25.79 1.44 17.60
CA LEU A 450 26.21 0.34 18.46
C LEU A 450 26.43 -0.94 17.64
N ALA A 451 27.30 -1.82 18.15
CA ALA A 451 27.58 -3.09 17.51
C ALA A 451 26.37 -4.05 17.59
N PRO A 452 26.08 -4.84 16.54
CA PRO A 452 26.76 -4.87 15.25
C PRO A 452 26.16 -3.92 14.21
N GLY A 453 27.00 -3.53 13.23
CA GLY A 453 26.60 -2.76 12.07
C GLY A 453 26.01 -3.58 10.94
N GLY A 454 26.49 -4.82 10.76
CA GLY A 454 26.05 -5.71 9.69
C GLY A 454 24.77 -6.44 10.04
N VAL A 455 24.90 -7.58 10.69
CA VAL A 455 23.78 -8.47 11.06
C VAL A 455 23.71 -8.61 12.57
N LEU A 456 22.61 -8.15 13.16
CA LEU A 456 22.21 -8.40 14.53
C LEU A 456 21.19 -9.54 14.58
N VAL A 457 21.46 -10.57 15.39
CA VAL A 457 20.50 -11.65 15.66
C VAL A 457 20.28 -11.78 17.17
N ASP A 458 19.02 -11.61 17.60
CA ASP A 458 18.59 -11.84 18.99
C ASP A 458 17.47 -12.88 19.08
N LYS A 459 17.66 -13.99 19.82
CA LYS A 459 16.61 -15.02 20.01
C LYS A 459 15.96 -15.55 18.71
N ALA A 460 16.62 -15.40 17.57
CA ALA A 460 16.17 -15.87 16.27
C ALA A 460 17.08 -17.00 15.75
N ARG A 461 16.53 -17.86 14.90
CA ARG A 461 17.32 -18.87 14.17
C ARG A 461 17.98 -18.22 12.97
N VAL A 462 19.26 -18.49 12.77
CA VAL A 462 20.01 -17.94 11.64
C VAL A 462 20.62 -19.05 10.78
N LYS A 463 20.50 -18.93 9.46
CA LYS A 463 21.17 -19.78 8.49
C LYS A 463 21.85 -18.90 7.44
N VAL A 464 23.15 -19.14 7.22
CA VAL A 464 23.95 -18.40 6.25
C VAL A 464 24.61 -19.40 5.31
N ASP A 465 24.46 -19.21 4.00
CA ASP A 465 25.12 -19.98 2.95
C ASP A 465 25.61 -19.05 1.85
N ARG A 466 26.90 -19.17 1.49
CA ARG A 466 27.55 -18.41 0.41
C ARG A 466 27.21 -16.91 0.42
N THR A 467 27.10 -16.33 1.61
CA THR A 467 26.73 -14.91 1.79
C THR A 467 27.93 -14.17 2.33
N ASP A 468 28.24 -13.03 1.72
CA ASP A 468 29.31 -12.14 2.15
C ASP A 468 28.78 -11.15 3.19
N ILE A 469 29.42 -11.07 4.36
CA ILE A 469 29.07 -10.13 5.43
C ILE A 469 30.34 -9.40 5.86
N THR A 470 30.59 -8.25 5.24
CA THR A 470 31.89 -7.55 5.29
C THR A 470 31.74 -6.03 5.33
N ASP A 471 32.80 -5.33 5.74
CA ASP A 471 32.90 -3.87 5.77
C ASP A 471 31.78 -3.14 6.53
N ASN A 472 31.11 -3.82 7.47
CA ASN A 472 30.09 -3.19 8.30
C ASN A 472 30.70 -2.58 9.56
N GLN A 473 30.10 -1.49 10.05
CA GLN A 473 30.59 -0.73 11.20
C GLN A 473 29.52 -0.60 12.29
N PRO A 474 29.83 -0.84 13.57
CA PRO A 474 31.18 -1.03 14.12
C PRO A 474 31.78 -2.42 13.87
N THR A 475 30.92 -3.42 13.65
CA THR A 475 31.27 -4.84 13.45
C THR A 475 30.33 -5.48 12.44
N ASN A 476 30.73 -6.61 11.86
CA ASN A 476 29.93 -7.40 10.94
C ASN A 476 28.81 -8.12 11.68
N CYS A 477 29.14 -8.99 12.64
CA CYS A 477 28.15 -9.71 13.43
C CYS A 477 28.48 -9.75 14.93
N ALA A 478 29.71 -9.43 15.33
CA ALA A 478 30.10 -9.37 16.74
C ALA A 478 29.20 -8.39 17.52
N GLY A 479 28.51 -8.90 18.53
CA GLY A 479 27.44 -8.20 19.26
C GLY A 479 26.11 -8.95 19.21
N SER A 480 25.92 -9.85 18.23
CA SER A 480 24.75 -10.74 18.20
C SER A 480 24.75 -11.72 19.37
N THR A 481 23.57 -11.94 19.98
CA THR A 481 23.40 -12.91 21.08
C THR A 481 23.39 -14.34 20.55
N VAL A 482 23.01 -14.52 19.29
CA VAL A 482 23.09 -15.80 18.56
C VAL A 482 24.29 -15.77 17.61
N PRO A 483 25.19 -16.78 17.65
CA PRO A 483 26.32 -16.84 16.73
C PRO A 483 25.86 -16.92 15.27
N VAL A 484 26.34 -16.00 14.44
CA VAL A 484 26.14 -16.02 12.98
C VAL A 484 27.29 -16.78 12.34
N ALA A 485 27.04 -18.04 11.98
CA ALA A 485 28.07 -18.90 11.38
C ALA A 485 28.71 -18.23 10.16
N THR A 486 30.02 -18.41 9.98
CA THR A 486 30.84 -17.87 8.88
C THR A 486 30.98 -16.34 8.83
N CYS A 487 30.35 -15.60 9.73
CA CYS A 487 30.57 -14.17 9.87
C CYS A 487 31.79 -13.90 10.75
N VAL A 488 32.76 -13.13 10.26
CA VAL A 488 33.98 -12.76 10.99
C VAL A 488 33.95 -11.28 11.35
N GLY A 489 34.24 -10.99 12.62
CA GLY A 489 34.18 -9.64 13.18
C GLY A 489 32.77 -9.12 13.31
#